data_AF-A0A7S4PYB6-F1
#
_entry.id   AF-A0A7S4PYB6-F1
#
_cell.length_a   1.000
_cell.length_b   1.000
_cell.length_c   1.000
_cell.angle_alpha   90.00
_cell.angle_beta   90.00
_cell.angle_gamma   90.00
#
_symmetry.space_group_name_H-M   'P 1'
#
loop_
_entity.id
_entity.type
_entity.pdbx_description
1 polymer ?
#
loop_
_entity_poly.entity_id
_entity_poly.type
_entity_poly.pdbx_seq_one_letter_code
_entity_poly.pdbx_strand_id
1 'polypeptide(L)'
;KFGQGHRVRELTRRAVELAREAAAAAGSASSSAPPRVAGCVPPLSECYRADLTLPEEKLAEEYTELTSAIAEAPGVDLWLCETMSCLPEAKAAILACRKANPDIPLWVAFVLRRAEQGGHAEIIDGTPLSAVVQFARDSGVEALLFNCSTPQLIGDAGTAT
;
A
#
# COMPACT_ATOMS: atom_id res chain seq x y z
N LYS A 1 9.21 12.64 -10.02
CA LYS A 1 8.77 14.05 -9.85
C LYS A 1 9.89 15.01 -9.42
N PHE A 2 10.78 14.64 -8.49
CA PHE A 2 11.82 15.56 -7.95
C PHE A 2 13.25 15.35 -8.50
N GLY A 3 13.42 14.64 -9.62
CA GLY A 3 14.74 14.36 -10.20
C GLY A 3 15.61 13.34 -9.44
N GLN A 4 15.06 12.70 -8.40
CA GLN A 4 15.80 11.76 -7.53
C GLN A 4 15.53 10.28 -7.82
N GLY A 5 15.00 9.94 -9.01
CA GLY A 5 14.66 8.56 -9.37
C GLY A 5 15.83 7.59 -9.22
N HIS A 6 17.04 8.03 -9.58
CA HIS A 6 18.27 7.23 -9.44
C HIS A 6 18.63 6.82 -7.99
N ARG A 7 17.98 7.43 -6.99
CA ARG A 7 18.21 7.14 -5.57
C ARG A 7 17.11 6.30 -4.93
N VAL A 8 16.11 5.84 -5.69
CA VAL A 8 15.00 5.03 -5.17
C VAL A 8 15.56 3.85 -4.36
N ARG A 9 16.49 3.09 -4.93
CA ARG A 9 17.09 1.94 -4.24
C ARG A 9 17.84 2.32 -2.96
N GLU A 10 18.69 3.35 -3.02
CA GLU A 10 19.48 3.84 -1.87
C GLU A 10 18.56 4.29 -0.72
N LEU A 11 17.62 5.18 -1.02
CA LEU A 11 16.74 5.80 -0.02
C LEU A 11 15.76 4.81 0.56
N THR A 12 15.19 3.93 -0.26
CA THR A 12 14.25 2.90 0.20
C THR A 12 14.93 1.92 1.15
N ARG A 13 16.13 1.43 0.81
CA ARG A 13 16.90 0.56 1.71
C ARG A 13 17.20 1.25 3.03
N ARG A 14 17.66 2.50 2.98
CA ARG A 14 17.96 3.27 4.20
C ARG A 14 16.73 3.49 5.06
N ALA A 15 15.56 3.72 4.47
CA ALA A 15 14.30 3.85 5.20
C ALA A 15 13.94 2.56 5.96
N VAL A 16 14.10 1.39 5.33
CA VAL A 16 13.85 0.09 6.00
C VAL A 16 14.85 -0.17 7.13
N GLU A 17 16.14 0.12 6.92
CA GLU A 17 17.16 0.01 7.97
C GLU A 17 16.80 0.86 9.20
N LEU A 18 16.48 2.14 8.99
CA LEU A 18 16.07 3.05 10.06
C LEU A 18 14.82 2.56 10.80
N ALA A 19 13.83 2.03 10.08
CA ALA A 19 12.63 1.47 10.69
C ALA A 19 12.95 0.23 11.55
N ARG A 20 13.87 -0.63 11.10
CA ARG A 20 14.34 -1.80 11.87
C ARG A 20 15.15 -1.41 13.10
N GLU A 21 16.04 -0.44 12.97
CA GLU A 21 16.79 0.13 14.11
C GLU A 21 15.81 0.67 15.17
N ALA A 22 14.79 1.42 14.76
CA ALA A 22 13.77 1.95 15.66
C ALA A 22 12.93 0.84 16.33
N ALA A 23 12.53 -0.19 15.58
CA ALA A 23 11.78 -1.32 16.11
C ALA A 23 12.58 -2.13 17.15
N ALA A 24 13.86 -2.37 16.88
CA ALA A 24 14.76 -3.06 17.80
C ALA A 24 14.99 -2.26 19.09
N ALA A 25 15.19 -0.94 18.98
CA ALA A 25 15.32 -0.05 20.13
C ALA A 25 14.06 -0.05 21.00
N ALA A 26 12.87 0.04 20.38
CA ALA A 26 11.60 -0.01 21.08
C ALA A 26 11.37 -1.36 21.80
N GLY A 27 11.71 -2.48 21.15
CA GLY A 27 11.63 -3.82 21.76
C GLY A 27 12.61 -4.01 22.92
N SER A 28 13.77 -3.36 22.89
CA SER A 28 14.74 -3.43 23.98
C SER A 28 14.34 -2.60 25.21
N ALA A 29 13.52 -1.57 25.00
CA ALA A 29 13.05 -0.67 26.06
C ALA A 29 11.76 -1.13 26.75
N SER A 30 11.12 -2.20 26.25
CA SER A 30 9.81 -2.67 26.71
C SER A 30 9.81 -4.18 26.93
N SER A 31 8.97 -4.68 27.83
CA SER A 31 8.67 -6.11 27.96
C SER A 31 7.67 -6.61 26.91
N SER A 32 7.13 -5.72 26.06
CA SER A 32 6.27 -6.08 24.93
C SER A 32 7.09 -6.59 23.73
N ALA A 33 6.44 -7.37 22.86
CA ALA A 33 7.02 -7.73 21.57
C ALA A 33 7.43 -6.45 20.79
N PRO A 34 8.51 -6.50 19.99
CA PRO A 34 8.91 -5.37 19.16
C PRO A 34 7.81 -5.03 18.14
N PRO A 35 7.65 -3.75 17.78
CA PRO A 35 6.70 -3.36 16.74
C PRO A 35 7.10 -3.97 15.39
N ARG A 36 6.09 -4.29 14.57
CA ARG A 36 6.30 -4.77 13.21
C ARG A 36 6.68 -3.63 12.27
N VAL A 37 7.50 -3.91 11.28
CA VAL A 37 7.89 -3.00 10.19
C VAL A 37 7.18 -3.41 8.91
N ALA A 38 6.39 -2.50 8.32
CA ALA A 38 5.72 -2.74 7.05
C ALA A 38 6.54 -2.18 5.87
N GLY A 39 6.63 -2.94 4.78
CA GLY A 39 7.07 -2.46 3.47
C GLY A 39 5.94 -1.66 2.83
N CYS A 40 5.99 -0.35 2.99
CA CYS A 40 5.01 0.56 2.39
C CYS A 40 5.22 0.68 0.87
N VAL A 41 4.14 0.47 0.13
CA VAL A 41 4.07 0.58 -1.33
C VAL A 41 2.90 1.50 -1.69
N PRO A 42 3.15 2.80 -1.91
CA PRO A 42 2.11 3.79 -2.23
C PRO A 42 1.79 3.81 -3.75
N PRO A 43 0.80 4.62 -4.19
CA PRO A 43 0.65 4.95 -5.62
C PRO A 43 1.93 5.58 -6.17
N LEU A 44 2.28 5.24 -7.41
CA LEU A 44 3.44 5.83 -8.11
C LEU A 44 3.13 7.24 -8.62
N SER A 45 1.84 7.51 -8.85
CA SER A 45 1.33 8.79 -9.32
C SER A 45 0.66 9.59 -8.20
N GLU A 46 -0.15 10.60 -8.53
CA GLU A 46 -0.86 11.41 -7.53
C GLU A 46 -1.99 10.61 -6.89
N CYS A 47 -1.93 10.39 -5.56
CA CYS A 47 -2.84 9.50 -4.84
C CYS A 47 -4.34 9.86 -4.92
N TYR A 48 -4.67 11.11 -5.27
CA TYR A 48 -6.06 11.59 -5.42
C TYR A 48 -6.47 11.82 -6.88
N ARG A 49 -5.66 11.37 -7.84
CA ARG A 49 -5.90 11.50 -9.28
C ARG A 49 -5.68 10.15 -9.95
N ALA A 50 -6.65 9.25 -9.78
CA ALA A 50 -6.64 7.94 -10.42
C ALA A 50 -6.59 8.02 -11.96
N ASP A 51 -7.06 9.12 -12.53
CA ASP A 51 -6.94 9.42 -13.96
C ASP A 51 -5.49 9.69 -14.42
N LEU A 52 -4.55 9.87 -13.49
CA LEU A 52 -3.12 10.02 -13.75
C LEU A 52 -2.32 8.74 -13.48
N THR A 53 -2.98 7.60 -13.21
CA THR A 53 -2.31 6.31 -13.05
C THR A 53 -1.48 5.98 -14.30
N LEU A 54 -0.26 5.47 -14.08
CA LEU A 54 0.66 5.14 -15.17
C LEU A 54 0.16 3.95 -16.00
N PRO A 55 0.61 3.81 -17.26
CA PRO A 55 0.38 2.60 -18.04
C PRO A 55 0.92 1.34 -17.33
N GLU A 56 0.31 0.19 -17.61
CA GLU A 56 0.59 -1.08 -16.93
C GLU A 56 2.07 -1.46 -16.94
N GLU A 57 2.76 -1.30 -18.07
CA GLU A 57 4.18 -1.63 -18.19
C GLU A 57 5.04 -0.76 -17.27
N LYS A 58 4.69 0.52 -17.12
CA LYS A 58 5.40 1.46 -16.25
C LYS A 58 5.12 1.20 -14.78
N LEU A 59 3.88 0.87 -14.43
CA LEU A 59 3.55 0.42 -13.08
C LEU A 59 4.36 -0.82 -12.71
N ALA A 60 4.40 -1.81 -13.59
CA ALA A 60 5.13 -3.06 -13.34
C ALA A 60 6.65 -2.81 -13.15
N GLU A 61 7.24 -1.96 -14.00
CA GLU A 61 8.66 -1.58 -13.91
C GLU A 61 8.97 -0.89 -12.57
N GLU A 62 8.27 0.20 -12.26
CA GLU A 62 8.57 1.04 -11.08
C GLU A 62 8.21 0.34 -9.77
N TYR A 63 7.10 -0.42 -9.72
CA TYR A 63 6.79 -1.22 -8.52
C TYR A 63 7.78 -2.35 -8.31
N THR A 64 8.30 -2.97 -9.38
CA THR A 64 9.34 -3.99 -9.25
C THR A 64 10.61 -3.38 -8.67
N GLU A 65 11.03 -2.20 -9.12
CA GLU A 65 12.21 -1.52 -8.56
C GLU A 65 12.01 -1.22 -7.06
N LEU A 66 10.87 -0.62 -6.70
CA LEU A 66 10.56 -0.23 -5.32
C LEU A 66 10.52 -1.45 -4.39
N THR A 67 9.73 -2.47 -4.74
CA THR A 67 9.55 -3.66 -3.89
C THR A 67 10.83 -4.49 -3.79
N SER A 68 11.63 -4.58 -4.86
CA SER A 68 12.95 -5.21 -4.81
C SER A 68 13.87 -4.47 -3.84
N ALA A 69 13.91 -3.14 -3.90
CA ALA A 69 14.71 -2.34 -2.97
C ALA A 69 14.30 -2.54 -1.50
N ILE A 70 13.00 -2.67 -1.22
CA ILE A 70 12.49 -3.00 0.13
C ILE A 70 12.93 -4.41 0.54
N ALA A 71 12.77 -5.41 -0.35
CA ALA A 71 13.06 -6.81 -0.05
C ALA A 71 14.56 -7.09 0.16
N GLU A 72 15.45 -6.33 -0.50
CA GLU A 72 16.90 -6.46 -0.34
C GLU A 72 17.46 -5.82 0.94
N ALA A 73 16.67 -5.01 1.64
CA ALA A 73 17.03 -4.43 2.93
C ALA A 73 17.00 -5.54 4.03
N PRO A 74 17.20 -5.23 5.33
CA PRO A 74 17.13 -6.23 6.42
C PRO A 74 15.76 -6.94 6.59
N GLY A 75 14.83 -6.76 5.64
CA GLY A 75 13.52 -7.36 5.59
C GLY A 75 12.44 -6.49 6.23
N VAL A 76 11.19 -6.75 5.85
CA VAL A 76 9.97 -6.19 6.44
C VAL A 76 9.06 -7.34 6.89
N ASP A 77 8.18 -7.10 7.86
CA ASP A 77 7.33 -8.15 8.46
C ASP A 77 6.02 -8.35 7.69
N LEU A 78 5.62 -7.38 6.86
CA LEU A 78 4.47 -7.43 5.98
C LEU A 78 4.60 -6.40 4.85
N TRP A 79 3.91 -6.64 3.75
CA TRP A 79 3.68 -5.65 2.70
C TRP A 79 2.43 -4.82 2.99
N LEU A 80 2.49 -3.52 2.73
CA LEU A 80 1.33 -2.65 2.81
C LEU A 80 1.25 -1.82 1.51
N CYS A 81 0.38 -2.26 0.61
CA CYS A 81 -0.06 -1.48 -0.55
C CYS A 81 -1.00 -0.38 -0.05
N GLU A 82 -0.47 0.79 0.32
CA GLU A 82 -1.26 1.84 0.98
C GLU A 82 -1.85 2.88 0.02
N THR A 83 -2.93 3.54 0.42
CA THR A 83 -3.48 4.72 -0.27
C THR A 83 -3.79 4.48 -1.76
N MET A 84 -4.18 3.24 -2.13
CA MET A 84 -4.47 2.90 -3.52
C MET A 84 -5.71 3.64 -4.03
N SER A 85 -5.61 4.19 -5.24
CA SER A 85 -6.63 5.07 -5.82
C SER A 85 -7.52 4.39 -6.87
N CYS A 86 -7.13 3.20 -7.34
CA CYS A 86 -7.85 2.38 -8.30
C CYS A 86 -7.42 0.90 -8.19
N LEU A 87 -8.26 -0.02 -8.70
CA LEU A 87 -7.94 -1.46 -8.67
C LEU A 87 -6.74 -1.85 -9.56
N PRO A 88 -6.56 -1.30 -10.78
CA PRO A 88 -5.43 -1.68 -11.63
C PRO A 88 -4.06 -1.39 -10.99
N GLU A 89 -3.89 -0.21 -10.38
CA GLU A 89 -2.65 0.17 -9.71
C GLU A 89 -2.41 -0.69 -8.46
N ALA A 90 -3.45 -0.93 -7.66
CA ALA A 90 -3.38 -1.87 -6.53
C ALA A 90 -2.93 -3.26 -6.98
N LYS A 91 -3.48 -3.77 -8.09
CA LYS A 91 -3.09 -5.08 -8.65
C LYS A 91 -1.61 -5.13 -9.01
N ALA A 92 -1.10 -4.09 -9.68
CA ALA A 92 0.32 -4.01 -10.05
C ALA A 92 1.22 -4.01 -8.80
N ALA A 93 0.86 -3.24 -7.78
CA ALA A 93 1.59 -3.19 -6.50
C ALA A 93 1.59 -4.55 -5.78
N ILE A 94 0.42 -5.21 -5.70
CA ILE A 94 0.27 -6.54 -5.07
C ILE A 94 1.15 -7.58 -5.76
N LEU A 95 1.11 -7.62 -7.10
CA LEU A 95 1.92 -8.56 -7.89
C LEU A 95 3.43 -8.33 -7.67
N ALA A 96 3.86 -7.07 -7.64
CA ALA A 96 5.26 -6.73 -7.37
C ALA A 96 5.69 -7.15 -5.96
N CYS A 97 4.85 -6.88 -4.94
CA CYS A 97 5.10 -7.30 -3.55
C CYS A 97 5.26 -8.82 -3.45
N ARG A 98 4.33 -9.60 -4.01
CA ARG A 98 4.39 -11.07 -3.99
C ARG A 98 5.61 -11.61 -4.73
N LYS A 99 6.02 -10.98 -5.83
CA LYS A 99 7.23 -11.35 -6.55
C LYS A 99 8.50 -11.06 -5.74
N ALA A 100 8.52 -9.95 -5.02
CA ALA A 100 9.68 -9.54 -4.21
C ALA A 100 9.85 -10.40 -2.96
N ASN A 101 8.75 -10.72 -2.26
CA ASN A 101 8.76 -11.68 -1.15
C ASN A 101 7.35 -12.27 -0.96
N PRO A 102 7.12 -13.54 -1.34
CA PRO A 102 5.82 -14.18 -1.22
C PRO A 102 5.50 -14.66 0.20
N ASP A 103 6.49 -14.77 1.08
CA ASP A 103 6.39 -15.49 2.36
C ASP A 103 5.86 -14.62 3.52
N ILE A 104 5.67 -13.32 3.29
CA ILE A 104 5.16 -12.38 4.30
C ILE A 104 3.71 -11.96 3.99
N PRO A 105 2.91 -11.63 5.02
CA PRO A 105 1.56 -11.10 4.83
C PRO A 105 1.56 -9.84 3.97
N LEU A 106 0.49 -9.64 3.22
CA LEU A 106 0.28 -8.53 2.32
C LEU A 106 -1.09 -7.92 2.57
N TRP A 107 -1.08 -6.63 2.90
CA TRP A 107 -2.27 -5.83 3.15
C TRP A 107 -2.45 -4.82 2.03
N VAL A 108 -3.70 -4.50 1.71
CA VAL A 108 -4.05 -3.44 0.77
C VAL A 108 -4.95 -2.42 1.45
N ALA A 109 -4.66 -1.14 1.27
CA ALA A 109 -5.46 -0.03 1.75
C ALA A 109 -5.85 0.88 0.58
N PHE A 110 -7.11 1.29 0.55
CA PHE A 110 -7.62 2.21 -0.47
C PHE A 110 -7.99 3.57 0.14
N VAL A 111 -7.84 4.62 -0.67
CA VAL A 111 -8.37 5.95 -0.36
C VAL A 111 -9.80 6.07 -0.90
N LEU A 112 -10.66 6.70 -0.09
CA LEU A 112 -12.09 6.80 -0.33
C LEU A 112 -12.50 8.23 -0.72
N ARG A 113 -13.60 8.32 -1.47
CA ARG A 113 -14.41 9.54 -1.61
C ARG A 113 -15.87 9.26 -1.36
N ARG A 114 -16.64 10.34 -1.26
CA ARG A 114 -18.09 10.27 -1.23
C ARG A 114 -18.62 10.28 -2.67
N ALA A 115 -19.47 9.32 -2.99
CA ALA A 115 -20.14 9.26 -4.28
C ALA A 115 -21.02 10.49 -4.48
N GLU A 116 -20.99 11.07 -5.68
CA GLU A 116 -21.83 12.22 -6.02
C GLU A 116 -23.32 11.86 -5.93
N GLN A 117 -23.65 10.65 -6.37
CA GLN A 117 -25.00 10.10 -6.27
C GLN A 117 -25.11 9.19 -5.04
N GLY A 118 -26.10 9.45 -4.19
CA GLY A 118 -26.40 8.63 -3.02
C GLY A 118 -25.44 8.81 -1.83
N GLY A 119 -24.30 9.49 -1.99
CA GLY A 119 -23.43 9.91 -0.88
C GLY A 119 -22.75 8.78 -0.12
N HIS A 120 -22.69 7.58 -0.70
CA HIS A 120 -22.02 6.42 -0.11
C HIS A 120 -20.50 6.49 -0.32
N ALA A 121 -19.76 5.63 0.39
CA ALA A 121 -18.30 5.53 0.23
C ALA A 121 -17.95 4.71 -1.03
N GLU A 122 -16.97 5.20 -1.78
CA GLU A 122 -16.39 4.52 -2.94
C GLU A 122 -14.90 4.88 -3.05
N ILE A 123 -14.16 4.17 -3.90
CA ILE A 123 -12.76 4.52 -4.18
C ILE A 123 -12.70 5.83 -4.99
N ILE A 124 -11.57 6.53 -4.96
CA ILE A 124 -11.36 7.79 -5.70
C ILE A 124 -11.75 7.70 -7.18
N ASP A 125 -11.52 6.57 -7.84
CA ASP A 125 -11.94 6.34 -9.24
C ASP A 125 -13.44 6.04 -9.44
N GLY A 126 -14.23 5.98 -8.37
CA GLY A 126 -15.64 5.60 -8.38
C GLY A 126 -15.90 4.10 -8.27
N THR A 127 -14.87 3.29 -8.00
CA THR A 127 -15.07 1.85 -7.79
C THR A 127 -15.92 1.61 -6.53
N PRO A 128 -17.02 0.84 -6.61
CA PRO A 128 -17.85 0.55 -5.45
C PRO A 128 -17.15 -0.42 -4.50
N LEU A 129 -17.41 -0.29 -3.19
CA LEU A 129 -16.76 -1.12 -2.16
C LEU A 129 -16.97 -2.63 -2.36
N SER A 130 -18.10 -3.05 -2.93
CA SER A 130 -18.35 -4.46 -3.24
C SER A 130 -17.33 -5.03 -4.23
N ALA A 131 -16.93 -4.24 -5.23
CA ALA A 131 -15.88 -4.64 -6.17
C ALA A 131 -14.51 -4.67 -5.50
N VAL A 132 -14.23 -3.77 -4.55
CA VAL A 132 -12.99 -3.75 -3.76
C VAL A 132 -12.88 -4.98 -2.86
N VAL A 133 -13.97 -5.38 -2.19
CA VAL A 133 -14.01 -6.60 -1.36
C VAL A 133 -13.77 -7.84 -2.22
N GLN A 134 -14.43 -7.93 -3.38
CA GLN A 134 -14.21 -9.04 -4.30
C GLN A 134 -12.76 -9.08 -4.81
N PHE A 135 -12.22 -7.93 -5.21
CA PHE A 135 -10.82 -7.79 -5.62
C PHE A 135 -9.84 -8.24 -4.54
N ALA A 136 -10.06 -7.85 -3.28
CA ALA A 136 -9.20 -8.25 -2.17
C ALA A 136 -9.22 -9.77 -1.95
N ARG A 137 -10.41 -10.40 -2.03
CA ARG A 137 -10.55 -11.86 -1.95
C ARG A 137 -9.82 -12.56 -3.09
N ASP A 138 -10.03 -12.10 -4.32
CA ASP A 138 -9.42 -12.69 -5.53
C ASP A 138 -7.90 -12.52 -5.54
N SER A 139 -7.40 -11.44 -4.95
CA SER A 139 -5.97 -11.15 -4.84
C SER A 139 -5.27 -11.90 -3.70
N GLY A 140 -6.01 -12.56 -2.81
CA GLY A 140 -5.45 -13.32 -1.69
C GLY A 140 -4.65 -12.45 -0.70
N VAL A 141 -5.10 -11.21 -0.47
CA VAL A 141 -4.51 -10.32 0.54
C VAL A 141 -5.05 -10.67 1.93
N GLU A 142 -4.22 -10.59 2.97
CA GLU A 142 -4.60 -10.96 4.33
C GLU A 142 -5.43 -9.87 5.04
N ALA A 143 -5.40 -8.64 4.53
CA ALA A 143 -6.25 -7.56 5.02
C ALA A 143 -6.62 -6.57 3.92
N LEU A 144 -7.89 -6.16 3.92
CA LEU A 144 -8.41 -4.99 3.22
C LEU A 144 -8.61 -3.86 4.24
N LEU A 145 -8.07 -2.68 3.94
CA LEU A 145 -8.06 -1.51 4.81
C LEU A 145 -8.52 -0.26 4.03
N PHE A 146 -8.79 0.81 4.78
CA PHE A 146 -9.02 2.14 4.23
C PHE A 146 -8.19 3.17 5.01
N ASN A 147 -7.48 4.05 4.29
CA ASN A 147 -6.64 5.08 4.90
C ASN A 147 -6.72 6.41 4.11
N CYS A 148 -6.03 7.44 4.60
CA CYS A 148 -5.97 8.77 3.97
C CYS A 148 -7.33 9.39 3.61
N SER A 149 -8.37 9.00 4.36
CA SER A 149 -9.76 9.42 4.19
C SER A 149 -10.28 9.92 5.54
N THR A 150 -11.40 10.63 5.56
CA THR A 150 -11.96 11.10 6.83
C THR A 150 -12.38 9.91 7.70
N PRO A 151 -12.22 9.98 9.04
CA PRO A 151 -12.62 8.89 9.94
C PRO A 151 -14.09 8.49 9.78
N GLN A 152 -14.98 9.45 9.50
CA GLN A 152 -16.39 9.21 9.24
C GLN A 152 -16.59 8.36 7.99
N LEU A 153 -15.91 8.70 6.89
CA LEU A 153 -16.03 7.95 5.64
C LEU A 153 -15.45 6.53 5.74
N ILE A 154 -14.36 6.37 6.51
CA ILE A 154 -13.80 5.05 6.83
C ILE A 154 -14.77 4.25 7.68
N GLY A 155 -15.42 4.86 8.67
CA GLY A 155 -16.45 4.22 9.49
C GLY A 155 -17.63 3.74 8.64
N ASP A 156 -18.13 4.60 7.74
CA ASP A 156 -19.20 4.24 6.80
C ASP A 156 -18.78 3.04 5.94
N ALA A 157 -17.57 3.07 5.36
CA ALA A 157 -17.05 1.98 4.53
C ALA A 157 -16.91 0.65 5.30
N GLY A 158 -16.36 0.69 6.52
CA GLY A 158 -16.17 -0.50 7.35
C GLY A 158 -17.46 -1.18 7.79
N THR A 159 -18.60 -0.47 7.78
CA THR A 159 -19.92 -1.07 8.03
C THR A 159 -20.57 -1.68 6.79
N ALA A 160 -20.08 -1.34 5.59
CA ALA A 160 -20.63 -1.76 4.31
C ALA A 160 -19.89 -2.95 3.68
N THR A 161 -18.73 -3.34 4.22
CA THR A 161 -17.85 -4.42 3.75
C THR A 161 -17.90 -5.64 4.65
#